data_AF-A0A059BWY3-F1
#
_entry.id   AF-A0A059BWY3-F1
#
_cell.length_a   1.000
_cell.length_b   1.000
_cell.length_c   1.000
_cell.angle_alpha   90.00
_cell.angle_beta   90.00
_cell.angle_gamma   90.00
#
_symmetry.space_group_name_H-M   'P 1'
#
loop_
_entity.id
_entity.type
_entity.pdbx_description
1 polymer ?
#
loop_
_entity_poly.entity_id
_entity_poly.type
_entity_poly.pdbx_seq_one_letter_code
_entity_poly.pdbx_strand_id
1 'polypeptide(L)' 'MAESGQEALEFIGEDYDLILVDRYTNNMNGLETIRLLRERHMRSKIIGLTSGEIEIDRAAMIQAGADDCLEEPLQIDRR' A
#
# COMPACT_ATOMS: atom_id res chain seq x y z
N MET A 1 1.33 -6.69 12.30
CA MET A 1 0.32 -6.09 11.41
C MET A 1 0.02 -4.73 11.98
N ALA A 2 0.06 -3.67 11.18
CA ALA A 2 -0.42 -2.36 11.61
C ALA A 2 -1.90 -2.26 11.22
N GLU A 3 -2.75 -1.85 12.15
CA GLU A 3 -4.19 -1.70 11.97
C GLU A 3 -4.58 -0.28 11.52
N SER A 4 -3.61 0.62 11.43
CA SER A 4 -3.77 1.95 10.86
C SER A 4 -2.48 2.41 10.18
N GLY A 5 -2.59 3.35 9.25
CA GLY A 5 -1.41 3.91 8.61
C GLY A 5 -0.53 4.73 9.56
N GLN A 6 -1.07 5.28 10.64
CA GLN A 6 -0.27 5.93 11.67
C GLN A 6 0.56 4.92 12.48
N GLU A 7 -0.02 3.78 12.80
CA GLU A 7 0.69 2.68 13.46
C GLU A 7 1.76 2.08 12.53
N ALA A 8 1.46 1.96 11.23
CA ALA A 8 2.47 1.60 10.22
C ALA A 8 3.64 2.58 10.23
N LEU A 9 3.34 3.88 10.32
CA LEU A 9 4.32 4.97 10.39
C LEU A 9 5.12 5.00 11.71
N GLU A 10 4.67 4.33 12.78
CA GLU A 10 5.39 4.17 14.06
C GLU A 10 6.25 2.89 14.09
N PHE A 11 5.84 1.83 13.38
CA PHE A 11 6.65 0.61 13.21
C PHE A 11 7.85 0.78 12.26
N ILE A 12 7.84 1.84 11.43
CA ILE A 12 8.88 2.14 10.44
C ILE A 12 10.15 2.69 11.13
N GLY A 13 10.88 1.77 11.74
CA GLY A 13 12.31 1.85 12.06
C GLY A 13 13.10 0.68 11.47
N GLU A 14 12.41 -0.33 10.91
CA GLU A 14 13.01 -1.47 10.22
C GLU A 14 12.76 -1.37 8.71
N ASP A 15 13.81 -1.64 7.92
CA ASP A 15 13.78 -1.67 6.45
C ASP A 15 12.89 -2.84 5.98
N TYR A 16 11.58 -2.60 5.82
CA TYR A 16 10.70 -3.58 5.20
C TYR A 16 11.04 -3.74 3.72
N ASP A 17 11.19 -4.97 3.24
CA ASP A 17 11.40 -5.22 1.81
C ASP A 17 10.13 -4.91 0.99
N LEU A 18 8.95 -5.15 1.58
CA LEU A 18 7.64 -5.03 0.95
C LEU A 18 6.60 -4.47 1.92
N ILE A 19 5.80 -3.53 1.44
CA ILE A 19 4.65 -2.96 2.14
C ILE A 19 3.42 -3.12 1.25
N LEU A 20 2.37 -3.67 1.85
CA LEU A 20 1.06 -3.80 1.22
C LEU A 20 0.14 -2.71 1.77
N VAL A 21 -0.51 -1.96 0.88
CA VAL A 21 -1.42 -0.87 1.26
C VAL A 21 -2.79 -1.07 0.59
N ASP A 22 -3.82 -1.27 1.40
CA ASP A 22 -5.20 -1.36 0.92
C ASP A 22 -5.75 0.04 0.55
N ARG A 23 -6.39 0.12 -0.61
CA ARG A 23 -7.04 1.32 -1.16
C ARG A 23 -8.11 1.89 -0.24
N TYR A 24 -8.92 1.02 0.35
CA TYR A 24 -10.22 1.31 0.96
C TYR A 24 -10.21 1.11 2.48
N THR A 25 -9.04 1.12 3.11
CA THR A 25 -8.89 1.06 4.56
C THR A 25 -9.77 2.06 5.29
N ASN A 26 -10.54 1.58 6.28
CA ASN A 26 -11.56 2.37 7.01
C ASN A 26 -11.02 3.60 7.76
N ASN A 27 -9.73 3.61 8.13
CA ASN A 27 -9.16 4.59 9.06
C ASN A 27 -8.18 5.58 8.42
N MET A 28 -7.63 5.28 7.24
CA MET A 28 -6.73 6.18 6.51
C MET A 28 -6.84 5.93 5.02
N ASN A 29 -6.74 6.97 4.20
CA ASN A 29 -6.79 6.82 2.75
C ASN A 29 -5.50 6.11 2.28
N GLY A 30 -5.61 4.93 1.66
CA GLY A 30 -4.46 4.16 1.16
C GLY A 30 -3.53 5.00 0.27
N LEU A 31 -4.08 5.93 -0.52
CA LEU A 31 -3.28 6.84 -1.35
C LEU A 31 -2.45 7.82 -0.51
N GLU A 32 -3.00 8.36 0.58
CA GLU A 32 -2.26 9.24 1.49
C GLU A 32 -1.18 8.47 2.23
N THR A 33 -1.47 7.22 2.61
CA THR A 33 -0.47 6.30 3.19
C THR A 33 0.74 6.17 2.27
N ILE A 34 0.51 5.85 1.00
CA ILE A 34 1.58 5.68 0.01
C ILE A 34 2.40 6.98 -0.13
N ARG A 35 1.73 8.13 -0.22
CA ARG A 35 2.40 9.44 -0.32
C ARG A 35 3.29 9.71 0.89
N LEU A 36 2.77 9.52 2.10
CA LEU A 36 3.52 9.73 3.34
C LEU A 36 4.73 8.80 3.45
N LEU A 37 4.59 7.54 3.02
CA LEU A 37 5.73 6.60 2.98
C LEU A 37 6.83 7.12 2.04
N ARG A 38 6.47 7.60 0.84
CA ARG A 38 7.45 8.16 -0.10
C ARG A 38 8.06 9.48 0.36
N GLU A 39 7.28 10.35 0.98
CA GLU A 39 7.78 11.58 1.59
C GLU A 39 8.79 11.31 2.71
N ARG A 40 8.66 10.19 3.42
CA ARG A 40 9.64 9.70 4.40
C ARG A 40 10.84 8.99 3.78
N HIS A 41 11.00 9.04 2.46
CA HIS A 41 12.08 8.41 1.71
C HIS A 41 12.19 6.89 1.90
N MET A 42 11.05 6.23 2.13
CA MET A 42 10.95 4.78 2.22
C MET A 42 11.37 4.13 0.90
N ARG A 43 12.35 3.23 0.97
CA ARG A 43 12.84 2.48 -0.21
C ARG A 43 12.14 1.15 -0.42
N SER A 44 11.32 0.72 0.54
CA SER A 44 10.50 -0.48 0.46
C SER A 44 9.70 -0.53 -0.83
N LYS A 45 9.53 -1.74 -1.39
CA LYS A 45 8.53 -1.97 -2.44
C LYS A 45 7.15 -1.70 -1.83
N ILE A 46 6.33 -0.90 -2.49
CA ILE A 46 4.95 -0.63 -2.08
C ILE A 46 4.02 -1.19 -3.13
N ILE A 47 3.19 -2.16 -2.74
CA ILE A 47 2.16 -2.73 -3.60
C ILE A 47 0.81 -2.35 -3.04
N GLY A 48 0.03 -1.65 -3.85
CA GLY A 48 -1.34 -1.30 -3.52
C GLY A 48 -2.29 -2.49 -3.71
N LEU A 49 -3.33 -2.54 -2.91
CA LEU A 49 -4.35 -3.59 -2.94
C LEU A 49 -5.71 -2.95 -3.15
N THR A 50 -6.48 -3.42 -4.13
CA THR A 50 -7.82 -2.88 -4.42
C THR A 50 -8.86 -3.97 -4.60
N SER A 51 -10.05 -3.72 -4.09
CA SER A 51 -11.28 -4.49 -4.36
C SER A 51 -12.26 -3.73 -5.28
N GLY A 52 -11.82 -2.60 -5.83
CA GLY A 52 -12.59 -1.71 -6.70
C GLY A 52 -12.21 -1.86 -8.18
N GLU A 53 -12.28 -0.77 -8.93
CA GLU A 53 -11.93 -0.78 -10.35
C GLU A 53 -10.40 -0.73 -10.54
N ILE A 54 -9.79 -1.89 -10.77
CA ILE A 54 -8.33 -2.07 -10.85
C ILE A 54 -7.65 -1.09 -11.81
N GLU A 55 -8.26 -0.76 -12.95
CA GLU A 55 -7.68 0.18 -13.92
C GLU A 55 -7.58 1.61 -13.37
N ILE A 56 -8.60 2.06 -12.65
CA ILE A 56 -8.64 3.40 -12.05
C ILE A 56 -7.75 3.44 -10.81
N ASP A 57 -7.89 2.45 -9.93
CA ASP A 57 -7.17 2.41 -8.66
C ASP A 57 -5.66 2.21 -8.85
N ARG A 58 -5.26 1.37 -9.81
CA ARG A 58 -3.85 1.22 -10.20
C ARG A 58 -3.26 2.56 -10.60
N ALA A 59 -3.92 3.29 -11.50
CA ALA A 59 -3.42 4.59 -11.94
C ALA A 59 -3.28 5.59 -10.77
N ALA A 60 -4.25 5.62 -9.85
CA ALA A 60 -4.22 6.48 -8.68
C ALA A 60 -3.11 6.10 -7.69
N MET A 61 -2.90 4.80 -7.45
CA MET A 61 -1.87 4.30 -6.53
C MET A 61 -0.46 4.50 -7.06
N ILE A 62 -0.23 4.25 -8.35
CA ILE A 62 1.06 4.51 -9.00
C ILE A 62 1.37 6.02 -8.92
N GLN A 63 0.40 6.89 -9.18
CA GLN A 63 0.58 8.34 -9.02
C GLN A 63 0.86 8.76 -7.57
N ALA A 64 0.33 8.03 -6.59
CA ALA A 64 0.63 8.25 -5.17
C ALA A 64 2.05 7.79 -4.79
N GLY A 65 2.69 6.94 -5.61
CA GLY A 65 4.05 6.44 -5.43
C GLY A 65 4.17 4.94 -5.18
N ALA A 66 3.12 4.15 -5.39
CA ALA A 66 3.20 2.69 -5.35
C ALA A 66 4.02 2.16 -6.53
N ASP A 67 4.64 0.99 -6.34
CA ASP A 67 5.37 0.28 -7.38
C ASP A 67 4.44 -0.55 -8.27
N ASP A 68 3.34 -1.06 -7.70
CA ASP A 68 2.31 -1.83 -8.40
C ASP A 68 0.97 -1.75 -7.65
N CYS A 69 -0.08 -2.30 -8.26
CA CYS A 69 -1.39 -2.51 -7.67
C CYS A 69 -1.91 -3.90 -8.04
N LEU A 70 -2.44 -4.63 -7.06
CA LEU A 70 -3.05 -5.95 -7.24
C LEU A 70 -4.51 -5.92 -6.83
N GLU A 71 -5.31 -6.74 -7.53
CA GLU A 71 -6.71 -6.94 -7.20
C GLU A 71 -6.84 -7.97 -6.06
N GLU A 72 -7.65 -7.65 -5.06
CA GLU A 72 -8.04 -8.55 -3.99
C GLU A 72 -9.38 -9.23 -4.30
N PRO A 73 -9.55 -10.53 -3.95
CA PRO A 73 -8.67 -11.34 -3.12
C PRO A 73 -7.43 -11.86 -3.88
N LEU A 74 -6.25 -11.71 -3.27
CA LEU A 74 -5.01 -12.27 -3.80
C LEU A 74 -5.11 -13.80 -3.86
N GLN A 75 -5.02 -14.36 -5.06
CA GLN A 75 -4.95 -15.80 -5.22
C GLN A 75 -3.53 -16.27 -4.91
N ILE A 76 -3.36 -16.91 -3.76
CA ILE A 76 -2.12 -17.60 -3.42
C ILE A 76 -2.10 -18.90 -4.23
N ASP A 77 -1.34 -18.92 -5.32
CA ASP A 77 -1.07 -20.17 -6.04
C ASP A 77 -0.18 -21.06 -5.15
N ARG A 78 -0.78 -22.12 -4.60
CA ARG A 78 -0.08 -23.11 -3.79
C ARG A 78 0.52 -24.16 -4.72
N ARG A 79 1.69 -23.87 -5.28
CA ARG A 79 2.54 -24.89 -5.93
C ARG A 79 3.55 -25.49 -4.97
#